data_AF-A0A6D1A7U9-F1
#
_entry.id   AF-A0A6D1A7U9-F1
#
_cell.length_a   1.000
_cell.length_b   1.000
_cell.length_c   1.000
_cell.angle_alpha   90.00
_cell.angle_beta   90.00
_cell.angle_gamma   90.00
#
_symmetry.space_group_name_H-M   'P 1'
#
loop_
_entity.id
_entity.type
_entity.pdbx_description
1 polymer ?
#
loop_
_entity_poly.entity_id
_entity_poly.type
_entity_poly.pdbx_seq_one_letter_code
_entity_poly.pdbx_strand_id
1 'polypeptide(L)'
;ELDSLINEADAIVIGIGSGMTSADGIGYSGQRFVQNFKDFIDEFKFLDMLQASVYHFDDIQNYWAFHSRFMKLNYFDQPASESFLKLKEYLKGKNYHIITTNSDNSLEAADFDE
;
A
#
# COMPACT_ATOMS: atom_id res chain seq x y z
N GLU A 1 19.51 -15.39 -10.61
CA GLU A 1 20.39 -14.94 -9.50
C GLU A 1 19.61 -14.78 -8.21
N LEU A 2 18.67 -13.85 -8.09
CA LEU A 2 17.85 -13.65 -6.88
C LEU A 2 17.18 -14.93 -6.35
N ASP A 3 16.57 -15.74 -7.23
CA ASP A 3 15.92 -17.00 -6.83
C ASP A 3 16.89 -18.01 -6.20
N SER A 4 18.12 -18.12 -6.71
CA SER A 4 19.16 -19.00 -6.12
C SER A 4 19.50 -18.54 -4.70
N LEU A 5 19.71 -17.23 -4.53
CA LEU A 5 20.04 -16.64 -3.24
C LEU A 5 18.93 -16.86 -2.20
N ILE A 6 17.66 -16.74 -2.61
CA ILE A 6 16.53 -16.96 -1.72
C ILE A 6 16.35 -18.46 -1.37
N ASN A 7 16.69 -19.37 -2.28
CA ASN A 7 16.61 -20.81 -2.02
C ASN A 7 17.78 -21.34 -1.17
N GLU A 8 18.94 -20.69 -1.23
CA GLU A 8 20.13 -21.03 -0.44
C GLU A 8 20.13 -20.42 0.98
N ALA A 9 19.30 -19.41 1.24
CA ALA A 9 19.27 -18.71 2.51
C ALA A 9 18.66 -19.54 3.65
N ASP A 10 19.32 -19.56 4.82
CA ASP A 10 18.79 -20.19 6.04
C ASP A 10 17.54 -19.48 6.59
N ALA A 11 17.46 -18.16 6.40
CA ALA A 11 16.33 -17.31 6.77
C ALA A 11 16.31 -16.01 5.94
N ILE A 12 15.15 -15.35 5.87
CA ILE A 12 14.93 -14.16 5.03
C ILE A 12 14.30 -13.03 5.84
N VAL A 13 14.86 -11.82 5.77
CA VAL A 13 14.22 -10.59 6.26
C VAL A 13 13.75 -9.78 5.06
N ILE A 14 12.45 -9.53 4.98
CA ILE A 14 11.82 -8.90 3.81
C ILE A 14 11.35 -7.50 4.20
N GLY A 15 11.98 -6.49 3.60
CA GLY A 15 11.54 -5.09 3.72
C GLY A 15 10.55 -4.74 2.61
N ILE A 16 9.31 -4.41 2.98
CA ILE A 16 8.27 -4.02 2.01
C ILE A 16 7.94 -2.53 2.15
N GLY A 17 7.80 -1.86 1.02
CA GLY A 17 7.34 -0.48 0.94
C GLY A 17 6.32 -0.29 -0.18
N SER A 18 5.90 0.97 -0.38
CA SER A 18 4.78 1.33 -1.28
C SER A 18 5.06 1.03 -2.77
N GLY A 19 6.31 0.76 -3.14
CA GLY A 19 6.67 0.37 -4.49
C GLY A 19 6.03 -0.95 -4.93
N MET A 20 5.78 -1.88 -3.99
CA MET A 20 5.22 -3.20 -4.34
C MET A 20 3.77 -3.12 -4.81
N THR A 21 2.93 -2.36 -4.10
CA THR A 21 1.54 -2.09 -4.53
C THR A 21 1.49 -1.19 -5.76
N SER A 22 2.39 -0.22 -5.85
CA SER A 22 2.51 0.65 -7.02
C SER A 22 2.85 -0.12 -8.31
N ALA A 23 3.65 -1.18 -8.22
CA ALA A 23 3.98 -2.06 -9.36
C ALA A 23 2.73 -2.79 -9.91
N ASP A 24 1.72 -3.03 -9.06
CA ASP A 24 0.43 -3.61 -9.44
C ASP A 24 -0.63 -2.54 -9.80
N GLY A 25 -0.20 -1.28 -10.01
CA GLY A 25 -1.09 -0.17 -10.36
C GLY A 25 -1.87 0.41 -9.18
N ILE A 26 -1.61 -0.05 -7.95
CA ILE A 26 -2.20 0.47 -6.71
C ILE A 26 -1.25 1.53 -6.15
N GLY A 27 -1.14 2.64 -6.87
CA GLY A 27 -0.28 3.76 -6.51
C GLY A 27 -1.00 4.90 -5.76
N TYR A 28 -0.20 5.86 -5.29
CA TYR A 28 -0.67 7.06 -4.60
C TYR A 28 -0.82 8.29 -5.52
N SER A 29 -0.47 8.18 -6.80
CA SER A 29 -0.53 9.30 -7.76
C SER A 29 -1.27 8.92 -9.04
N GLY A 30 -1.49 9.89 -9.94
CA GLY A 30 -2.09 9.66 -11.24
C GLY A 30 -3.60 9.40 -11.21
N GLN A 31 -4.10 8.59 -12.15
CA GLN A 31 -5.53 8.39 -12.40
C GLN A 31 -6.30 7.90 -11.16
N ARG A 32 -5.72 6.98 -10.37
CA ARG A 32 -6.35 6.48 -9.14
C ARG A 32 -6.61 7.60 -8.14
N PHE A 33 -5.67 8.53 -7.97
CA PHE A 33 -5.85 9.69 -7.10
C PHE A 33 -6.88 10.68 -7.69
N VAL A 34 -6.74 11.03 -8.97
CA VAL A 34 -7.65 11.98 -9.65
C VAL A 34 -9.10 11.51 -9.60
N GLN A 35 -9.36 10.24 -9.85
CA GLN A 35 -10.73 9.69 -9.86
C GLN A 35 -11.37 9.68 -8.47
N ASN A 36 -10.57 9.48 -7.42
CA ASN A 36 -11.09 9.33 -6.06
C ASN A 36 -11.10 10.62 -5.25
N PHE A 37 -10.33 11.65 -5.63
CA PHE A 37 -10.11 12.87 -4.83
C PHE A 37 -10.07 14.16 -5.65
N LYS A 38 -10.77 14.21 -6.79
CA LYS A 38 -10.78 15.39 -7.67
C LYS A 38 -11.14 16.69 -6.95
N ASP A 39 -12.10 16.65 -6.04
CA ASP A 39 -12.51 17.78 -5.21
C ASP A 39 -11.35 18.32 -4.35
N PHE A 40 -10.63 17.44 -3.65
CA PHE A 40 -9.46 17.83 -2.87
C PHE A 40 -8.29 18.29 -3.74
N ILE A 41 -8.11 17.73 -4.92
CA ILE A 41 -7.08 18.17 -5.88
C ILE A 41 -7.41 19.57 -6.41
N ASP A 42 -8.67 19.82 -6.76
CA ASP A 42 -9.11 21.10 -7.29
C ASP A 42 -9.01 22.22 -6.23
N GLU A 43 -9.31 21.93 -4.97
CA GLU A 43 -9.23 22.89 -3.86
C GLU A 43 -7.79 23.10 -3.37
N PHE A 44 -7.12 22.03 -2.94
CA PHE A 44 -5.84 22.11 -2.23
C PHE A 44 -4.61 21.94 -3.14
N LYS A 45 -4.80 21.66 -4.43
CA LYS A 45 -3.73 21.48 -5.42
C LYS A 45 -2.74 20.35 -5.09
N PHE A 46 -3.22 19.31 -4.41
CA PHE A 46 -2.42 18.14 -4.10
C PHE A 46 -1.88 17.45 -5.35
N LEU A 47 -0.62 17.06 -5.31
CA LEU A 47 0.07 16.35 -6.39
C LEU A 47 -0.14 14.85 -6.32
N ASP A 48 -0.23 14.32 -5.11
CA ASP A 48 -0.44 12.90 -4.83
C ASP A 48 -1.16 12.69 -3.49
N MET A 49 -1.60 11.45 -3.29
CA MET A 49 -2.42 11.04 -2.15
C MET A 49 -1.60 10.93 -0.86
N LEU A 50 -0.27 10.73 -0.93
CA LEU A 50 0.60 10.71 0.24
C LEU A 50 0.80 12.12 0.78
N GLN A 51 1.03 13.11 -0.09
CA GLN A 51 1.04 14.52 0.28
C GLN A 51 -0.26 14.92 0.96
N ALA A 52 -1.40 14.51 0.38
CA ALA A 52 -2.71 14.82 0.92
C ALA A 52 -2.96 14.14 2.28
N SER A 53 -2.45 12.92 2.51
CA SER A 53 -2.65 12.20 3.77
C SER A 53 -1.83 12.72 4.95
N VAL A 54 -0.78 13.50 4.68
CA VAL A 54 0.02 14.17 5.72
C VAL A 54 -0.23 15.69 5.79
N TYR A 55 -1.20 16.17 5.00
CA TYR A 55 -1.55 17.58 4.97
C TYR A 55 -2.23 18.02 6.26
N HIS A 56 -1.91 19.23 6.72
CA HIS A 56 -2.58 19.84 7.87
C HIS A 56 -3.85 20.55 7.40
N PHE A 57 -4.99 19.89 7.52
CA PHE A 57 -6.30 20.52 7.31
C PHE A 57 -6.65 21.43 8.49
N ASP A 58 -7.09 22.66 8.20
CA ASP A 58 -7.44 23.66 9.22
C ASP A 58 -8.69 23.28 10.03
N ASP A 59 -9.54 22.40 9.48
CA ASP A 59 -10.78 21.96 10.10
C ASP A 59 -10.95 20.44 10.08
N ILE A 60 -11.67 19.95 11.10
CA ILE A 60 -11.89 18.52 11.32
C ILE A 60 -12.84 17.91 10.27
N GLN A 61 -13.67 18.73 9.61
CA GLN A 61 -14.59 18.28 8.58
C GLN A 61 -13.83 17.86 7.31
N ASN A 62 -12.92 18.70 6.83
CA ASN A 62 -12.04 18.40 5.71
C ASN A 62 -11.09 17.25 6.03
N TYR A 63 -10.52 17.23 7.24
CA TYR A 63 -9.69 16.12 7.71
C TYR A 63 -10.45 14.79 7.58
N TRP A 64 -11.61 14.65 8.21
CA TRP A 64 -12.33 13.38 8.17
C TRP A 64 -12.97 13.10 6.81
N ALA A 65 -13.37 14.11 6.05
CA ALA A 65 -13.86 13.92 4.68
C ALA A 65 -12.77 13.30 3.79
N PHE A 66 -11.53 13.76 3.88
CA PHE A 66 -10.41 13.15 3.16
C PHE A 66 -10.08 11.77 3.71
N HIS A 67 -9.80 11.66 5.02
CA HIS A 67 -9.27 10.44 5.62
C HIS A 67 -10.26 9.28 5.58
N SER A 68 -11.57 9.52 5.71
CA SER A 68 -12.58 8.45 5.58
C SER A 68 -12.55 7.81 4.19
N ARG A 69 -12.45 8.61 3.13
CA ARG A 69 -12.31 8.13 1.75
C ARG A 69 -10.95 7.46 1.51
N PHE A 70 -9.88 8.00 2.09
CA PHE A 70 -8.54 7.43 2.00
C PHE A 70 -8.46 6.03 2.64
N MET A 71 -9.00 5.87 3.86
CA MET A 71 -9.06 4.56 4.53
C MET A 71 -9.96 3.58 3.79
N LYS A 72 -11.12 4.04 3.30
CA LYS A 72 -11.99 3.21 2.47
C LYS A 72 -11.25 2.67 1.25
N LEU A 73 -10.53 3.53 0.52
CA LEU A 73 -9.85 3.17 -0.71
C LEU A 73 -8.60 2.29 -0.52
N ASN A 74 -7.79 2.56 0.52
CA ASN A 74 -6.48 1.92 0.71
C ASN A 74 -6.48 0.84 1.79
N TYR A 75 -7.56 0.69 2.57
CA TYR A 75 -7.63 -0.29 3.66
C TYR A 75 -8.87 -1.17 3.59
N PHE A 76 -10.08 -0.58 3.55
CA PHE A 76 -11.30 -1.41 3.64
C PHE A 76 -11.66 -2.10 2.32
N ASP A 77 -11.60 -1.38 1.20
CA ASP A 77 -12.04 -1.89 -0.11
C ASP A 77 -10.87 -2.33 -1.00
N GLN A 78 -9.62 -2.20 -0.52
CA GLN A 78 -8.45 -2.53 -1.33
C GLN A 78 -8.30 -4.05 -1.45
N PRO A 79 -8.37 -4.63 -2.67
CA PRO A 79 -8.20 -6.07 -2.86
C PRO A 79 -6.73 -6.47 -2.73
N ALA A 80 -6.50 -7.78 -2.55
CA ALA A 80 -5.16 -8.36 -2.61
C ALA A 80 -4.50 -8.05 -3.96
N SER A 81 -3.26 -7.59 -3.93
CA SER A 81 -2.50 -7.33 -5.14
C SER A 81 -1.84 -8.62 -5.66
N GLU A 82 -1.64 -8.71 -6.98
CA GLU A 82 -1.09 -9.90 -7.62
C GLU A 82 0.34 -10.20 -7.13
N SER A 83 1.15 -9.17 -6.92
CA SER A 83 2.52 -9.31 -6.42
C SER A 83 2.55 -9.84 -4.98
N PHE A 84 1.63 -9.43 -4.11
CA PHE A 84 1.55 -9.95 -2.73
C PHE A 84 1.09 -11.42 -2.73
N LEU A 85 0.11 -11.79 -3.56
CA LEU A 85 -0.31 -13.18 -3.70
C LEU A 85 0.83 -14.08 -4.20
N LYS A 86 1.57 -13.63 -5.22
CA LYS A 86 2.74 -14.36 -5.73
C LYS A 86 3.86 -14.46 -4.70
N LEU A 87 4.13 -13.39 -3.95
CA LEU A 87 5.13 -13.40 -2.88
C LEU A 87 4.74 -14.41 -1.79
N LYS A 88 3.47 -14.43 -1.36
CA LYS A 88 2.99 -15.39 -0.36
C LYS A 88 3.21 -16.83 -0.81
N GLU A 89 2.81 -17.16 -2.04
CA GLU A 89 3.02 -18.49 -2.62
C GLU A 89 4.50 -18.85 -2.68
N TYR A 90 5.36 -17.92 -3.07
CA TYR A 90 6.80 -18.13 -3.18
C TYR A 90 7.48 -18.35 -1.82
N LEU A 91 6.97 -17.72 -0.75
CA LEU A 91 7.51 -17.83 0.60
C LEU A 91 7.02 -19.06 1.37
N LYS A 92 6.11 -19.86 0.81
CA LYS A 92 5.58 -21.06 1.47
C LYS A 92 6.71 -22.00 1.92
N GLY A 93 6.69 -22.35 3.20
CA GLY A 93 7.68 -23.26 3.80
C GLY A 93 9.06 -22.67 4.01
N LYS A 94 9.27 -21.36 3.72
CA LYS A 94 10.53 -20.66 4.01
C LYS A 94 10.49 -20.04 5.40
N ASN A 95 11.66 -19.91 6.03
CA ASN A 95 11.80 -19.18 7.30
C ASN A 95 12.00 -17.69 7.00
N TYR A 96 10.98 -16.87 7.23
CA TYR A 96 11.05 -15.45 6.90
C TYR A 96 10.35 -14.57 7.93
N HIS A 97 10.71 -13.28 7.93
CA HIS A 97 10.01 -12.24 8.66
C HIS A 97 9.85 -11.00 7.77
N ILE A 98 8.68 -10.37 7.82
CA ILE A 98 8.38 -9.16 7.04
C ILE A 98 8.45 -7.95 7.97
N ILE A 99 9.16 -6.92 7.53
CA ILE A 99 9.08 -5.57 8.09
C ILE A 99 8.57 -4.63 6.99
N THR A 100 7.59 -3.80 7.30
CA THR A 100 6.96 -2.92 6.31
C THR A 100 6.79 -1.51 6.83
N THR A 101 6.93 -0.53 5.93
CA THR A 101 6.54 0.86 6.19
C THR A 101 5.15 1.19 5.66
N ASN A 102 4.49 0.26 4.97
CA ASN A 102 3.12 0.44 4.52
C ASN A 102 2.15 0.46 5.71
N SER A 103 1.03 1.17 5.54
CA SER A 103 -0.08 1.21 6.50
C SER A 103 -1.41 0.92 5.81
N ASP A 104 -1.35 0.19 4.68
CA ASP A 104 -2.50 -0.34 3.97
C ASP A 104 -2.79 -1.79 4.39
N ASN A 105 -3.85 -2.37 3.84
CA ASN A 105 -4.26 -3.73 4.14
C ASN A 105 -3.55 -4.81 3.28
N SER A 106 -2.48 -4.50 2.54
CA SER A 106 -2.01 -5.40 1.47
C SER A 106 -1.56 -6.78 1.95
N LEU A 107 -0.98 -6.88 3.15
CA LEU A 107 -0.62 -8.16 3.77
C LEU A 107 -1.86 -8.94 4.21
N GLU A 108 -2.78 -8.28 4.91
CA GLU A 108 -4.05 -8.86 5.38
C GLU A 108 -4.91 -9.34 4.21
N ALA A 109 -5.04 -8.53 3.15
CA ALA A 109 -5.82 -8.85 1.97
C ALA A 109 -5.26 -10.06 1.22
N ALA A 110 -3.93 -10.24 1.22
CA ALA A 110 -3.26 -11.41 0.67
C ALA A 110 -3.18 -12.58 1.67
N ASP A 111 -3.75 -12.43 2.88
CA ASP A 111 -3.85 -13.45 3.92
C ASP A 111 -2.47 -13.91 4.45
N PHE A 112 -1.51 -12.98 4.57
CA PHE A 112 -0.25 -13.26 5.28
C PHE A 112 -0.53 -13.46 6.78
N ASP A 113 0.25 -14.34 7.42
CA ASP A 113 0.17 -14.54 8.88
C ASP A 113 0.62 -13.27 9.64
N GLU A 114 -0.05 -12.96 10.75
CA GLU A 114 0.30 -11.88 11.68
C GLU A 114 1.55 -12.18 12.54
#